data_AF-A0A8J4T7V8-F1
#
_entry.id   AF-A0A8J4T7V8-F1
#
_cell.length_a   1.000
_cell.length_b   1.000
_cell.length_c   1.000
_cell.angle_alpha   90.00
_cell.angle_beta   90.00
_cell.angle_gamma   90.00
#
_symmetry.space_group_name_H-M   'P 1'
#
loop_
_entity.id
_entity.type
_entity.pdbx_description
1 polymer ?
#
loop_
_entity_poly.entity_id
_entity_poly.type
_entity_poly.pdbx_seq_one_letter_code
_entity_poly.pdbx_strand_id
1 'polypeptide(L)'
;GDTAWSRWSRLAAVLLCVLLLTIITVLSIKYNNLKIENELQTSNNNLTIARDLVSTLQREREELQKFSKLGWIYFSSSLYYISTEDKNWTESRQDCRKRGADLVIINSTEEQEFIDKLRSSRAVWIGLNNREGEWKWVDDTTLITG
;
A
#
# COMPACT_ATOMS: atom_id res chain seq x y z
N GLY A 1 -3.31 38.42 -73.76
CA GLY A 1 -3.95 37.13 -74.06
C GLY A 1 -3.46 36.14 -73.04
N ASP A 2 -4.37 35.57 -72.24
CA ASP A 2 -4.01 34.51 -71.29
C ASP A 2 -3.63 33.26 -72.09
N THR A 3 -2.39 32.78 -71.96
CA THR A 3 -1.95 31.56 -72.65
C THR A 3 -2.54 30.34 -71.94
N ALA A 4 -2.90 29.30 -72.70
CA ALA A 4 -3.45 28.06 -72.11
C ALA A 4 -2.54 27.52 -70.98
N TRP A 5 -1.22 27.66 -71.14
CA TRP A 5 -0.20 27.30 -70.15
C TRP A 5 -0.40 27.97 -68.77
N SER A 6 -0.79 29.26 -68.72
CA SER A 6 -1.03 29.96 -67.45
C SER A 6 -2.28 29.46 -66.72
N ARG A 7 -3.28 28.96 -67.47
CA ARG A 7 -4.51 28.36 -66.91
C ARG A 7 -4.24 26.96 -66.35
N TRP A 8 -3.47 26.13 -67.08
CA TRP A 8 -3.05 24.80 -66.62
C TRP A 8 -2.17 24.87 -65.36
N SER A 9 -1.23 25.81 -65.31
CA SER A 9 -0.39 26.03 -64.13
C SER A 9 -1.21 26.43 -62.89
N ARG A 10 -2.19 27.33 -63.05
CA ARG A 10 -3.12 27.71 -61.98
C ARG A 10 -3.97 26.53 -61.48
N LEU A 11 -4.51 25.71 -62.38
CA LEU A 11 -5.27 24.51 -62.01
C LEU A 11 -4.40 23.48 -61.27
N ALA A 12 -3.18 23.23 -61.76
CA ALA A 12 -2.24 22.31 -61.13
C ALA A 12 -1.84 22.78 -59.71
N ALA A 13 -1.60 24.08 -59.53
CA ALA A 13 -1.29 24.65 -58.21
C ALA A 13 -2.47 24.52 -57.23
N VAL A 14 -3.71 24.76 -57.69
CA VAL A 14 -4.92 24.58 -56.86
C VAL A 14 -5.10 23.12 -56.45
N LEU A 15 -4.92 22.18 -57.38
CA LEU A 15 -5.01 20.75 -57.09
C LEU A 15 -3.95 20.31 -56.08
N LEU A 16 -2.70 20.78 -56.23
CA LEU A 16 -1.63 20.50 -55.28
C LEU A 16 -1.95 21.05 -53.88
N CYS A 17 -2.44 22.28 -53.79
CA CYS A 17 -2.86 22.88 -52.52
C CYS A 17 -3.96 22.08 -51.84
N VAL A 18 -4.99 21.67 -52.59
CA VAL A 18 -6.08 20.85 -52.05
C VAL A 18 -5.54 19.51 -51.53
N LEU A 19 -4.67 18.84 -52.28
CA LEU A 19 -4.04 17.60 -51.85
C LEU A 19 -3.23 17.78 -50.56
N LEU A 20 -2.39 18.82 -50.48
CA LEU A 20 -1.60 19.11 -49.28
C LEU A 20 -2.47 19.40 -48.06
N LEU A 21 -3.55 20.18 -48.23
CA LEU A 21 -4.49 20.45 -47.14
C LEU A 21 -5.18 19.18 -46.66
N THR A 22 -5.60 18.28 -47.57
CA THR A 22 -6.20 17.00 -47.18
C THR A 22 -5.22 16.10 -46.41
N ILE A 23 -3.95 16.07 -46.81
CA ILE A 23 -2.93 15.29 -46.10
C ILE A 23 -2.71 15.86 -44.69
N ILE A 24 -2.58 17.19 -44.58
CA ILE A 24 -2.37 17.86 -43.29
C ILE A 24 -3.56 17.62 -42.35
N THR A 25 -4.80 17.74 -42.83
CA THR A 25 -5.98 17.50 -41.99
C THR A 25 -6.05 16.05 -41.53
N VAL A 26 -5.79 15.08 -42.42
CA VAL A 26 -5.76 13.65 -42.07
C VAL A 26 -4.66 13.36 -41.04
N LEU A 27 -3.46 13.91 -41.21
CA LEU A 27 -2.36 13.75 -40.26
C LEU A 27 -2.69 14.37 -38.89
N SER A 28 -3.30 15.55 -38.87
CA SER A 28 -3.72 16.21 -37.63
C SER A 28 -4.76 15.39 -36.88
N ILE A 29 -5.76 14.84 -37.58
CA ILE A 29 -6.76 13.94 -36.99
C ILE A 29 -6.08 12.69 -36.41
N LYS A 30 -5.18 12.06 -37.18
CA LYS A 30 -4.46 10.86 -36.72
C LYS A 30 -3.61 11.16 -35.48
N TYR A 31 -2.91 12.30 -35.46
CA TYR A 31 -2.11 12.71 -34.32
C TYR A 31 -2.97 12.92 -33.06
N ASN A 32 -4.07 13.66 -33.18
CA ASN A 32 -4.99 13.89 -32.06
C ASN A 32 -5.57 12.58 -31.54
N ASN A 33 -5.97 11.66 -32.43
CA ASN A 33 -6.48 10.35 -32.04
C ASN A 33 -5.41 9.53 -31.30
N LEU A 34 -4.16 9.50 -31.80
CA LEU A 34 -3.05 8.80 -31.13
C LEU A 34 -2.74 9.38 -29.76
N LYS A 35 -2.79 10.71 -29.62
CA LYS A 35 -2.58 11.39 -28.34
C LYS A 35 -3.67 11.01 -27.33
N ILE A 36 -4.93 11.07 -27.74
CA ILE A 36 -6.08 10.70 -26.90
C ILE A 36 -5.98 9.23 -26.49
N GLU A 37 -5.63 8.32 -27.41
CA GLU A 37 -5.50 6.89 -27.10
C GLU A 37 -4.39 6.64 -26.07
N ASN A 38 -3.24 7.31 -26.20
CA ASN A 38 -2.14 7.16 -25.24
C ASN A 38 -2.51 7.69 -23.85
N GLU A 39 -3.22 8.82 -23.78
CA GLU A 39 -3.73 9.37 -22.51
C GLU A 39 -4.76 8.42 -21.88
N LEU A 40 -5.67 7.87 -22.69
CA LEU A 40 -6.66 6.89 -22.25
C LEU A 40 -5.99 5.62 -21.73
N GLN A 41 -4.97 5.11 -22.43
CA GLN A 41 -4.21 3.93 -22.02
C GLN A 41 -3.50 4.17 -20.68
N THR A 42 -2.90 5.35 -20.50
CA THR A 42 -2.26 5.73 -19.24
C THR A 42 -3.28 5.77 -18.10
N SER A 43 -4.44 6.37 -18.33
CA SER A 43 -5.53 6.42 -17.35
C SER A 43 -6.03 5.02 -16.98
N ASN A 44 -6.25 4.16 -17.96
CA ASN A 44 -6.70 2.78 -17.74
C ASN A 44 -5.69 1.94 -16.94
N ASN A 45 -4.40 2.12 -17.18
CA ASN A 45 -3.35 1.47 -16.41
C ASN A 45 -3.37 1.94 -14.95
N ASN A 46 -3.48 3.25 -14.71
CA ASN A 46 -3.58 3.82 -13.37
C ASN A 46 -4.82 3.29 -12.61
N LEU A 47 -5.96 3.18 -13.30
CA LEU A 47 -7.19 2.61 -12.73
C LEU A 47 -7.03 1.13 -12.39
N THR A 48 -6.27 0.38 -13.18
CA THR A 48 -5.99 -1.04 -12.93
C THR A 48 -5.13 -1.20 -11.68
N ILE A 49 -4.08 -0.38 -11.53
CA ILE A 49 -3.23 -0.35 -10.33
C ILE A 49 -4.06 0.02 -9.10
N ALA A 50 -4.88 1.07 -9.19
CA ALA A 50 -5.74 1.50 -8.08
C ALA A 50 -6.72 0.40 -7.67
N ARG A 51 -7.31 -0.32 -8.63
CA ARG A 51 -8.20 -1.47 -8.36
C ARG A 51 -7.45 -2.59 -7.65
N ASP A 52 -6.24 -2.92 -8.09
CA ASP A 52 -5.42 -3.98 -7.47
C ASP A 52 -5.04 -3.62 -6.03
N LEU A 53 -4.63 -2.37 -5.78
CA LEU A 53 -4.35 -1.86 -4.45
C LEU A 53 -5.59 -1.95 -3.53
N VAL A 54 -6.76 -1.55 -4.03
CA VAL A 54 -8.02 -1.67 -3.28
C VAL A 54 -8.32 -3.13 -2.94
N SER A 55 -8.10 -4.06 -3.87
CA SER A 55 -8.33 -5.49 -3.62
C SER A 55 -7.38 -6.07 -2.56
N THR A 56 -6.14 -5.56 -2.50
CA THR A 56 -5.15 -5.95 -1.49
C THR A 56 -5.55 -5.44 -0.12
N LEU A 57 -5.89 -4.15 -0.02
CA LEU A 57 -6.35 -3.53 1.24
C LEU A 57 -7.65 -4.18 1.76
N GLN A 58 -8.54 -4.61 0.86
CA GLN A 58 -9.74 -5.36 1.23
C GLN A 58 -9.40 -6.70 1.89
N ARG A 59 -8.45 -7.46 1.34
CA ARG A 59 -7.99 -8.72 1.93
C ARG A 59 -7.36 -8.52 3.30
N GLU A 60 -6.46 -7.54 3.44
CA GLU A 60 -5.86 -7.20 4.74
C GLU A 60 -6.92 -6.80 5.78
N ARG A 61 -7.91 -6.00 5.35
CA ARG A 61 -9.03 -5.62 6.22
C ARG A 61 -9.83 -6.84 6.70
N GLU A 62 -10.10 -7.80 5.82
CA GLU A 62 -10.83 -9.03 6.17
C GLU A 62 -10.04 -9.88 7.18
N GLU A 63 -8.71 -9.98 7.01
CA GLU A 63 -7.85 -10.67 7.96
C GLU A 63 -7.83 -9.98 9.32
N LEU A 64 -7.64 -8.65 9.35
CA LEU A 64 -7.70 -7.88 10.61
C LEU A 64 -9.06 -8.00 11.30
N GLN A 65 -10.16 -8.02 10.53
CA GLN A 65 -11.50 -8.26 11.07
C GLN A 65 -11.62 -9.66 11.68
N LYS A 66 -11.01 -10.69 11.08
CA LYS A 66 -10.98 -12.04 11.63
C LYS A 66 -10.25 -12.06 12.97
N PHE A 67 -9.07 -11.43 13.06
CA PHE A 67 -8.31 -11.32 14.30
C PHE A 67 -9.06 -10.55 15.39
N SER A 68 -9.72 -9.45 15.03
CA SER A 68 -10.54 -8.67 15.96
C SER A 68 -11.68 -9.50 16.57
N LYS A 69 -12.35 -10.34 15.78
CA LYS A 69 -13.38 -11.29 16.28
C LYS A 69 -12.82 -12.32 17.25
N LEU A 70 -11.52 -12.62 17.18
CA LEU A 70 -10.81 -13.53 18.08
C LEU A 70 -10.23 -12.81 19.32
N GLY A 71 -10.53 -11.53 19.50
CA GLY A 71 -10.06 -10.73 20.64
C GLY A 71 -8.65 -10.15 20.49
N TRP A 72 -8.07 -10.21 19.29
CA TRP A 72 -6.80 -9.54 19.00
C TRP A 72 -7.02 -8.07 18.65
N ILE A 73 -6.02 -7.25 18.94
CA ILE A 73 -6.06 -5.80 18.77
C ILE A 73 -4.90 -5.38 17.90
N TYR A 74 -5.19 -4.60 16.86
CA TYR A 74 -4.18 -4.08 15.96
C TYR A 74 -3.68 -2.71 16.42
N PHE A 75 -2.36 -2.55 16.51
CA PHE A 75 -1.71 -1.26 16.78
C PHE A 75 -0.32 -1.24 16.11
N SER A 76 0.03 -0.11 15.48
CA SER A 76 1.36 0.12 14.87
C SER A 76 1.95 -1.09 14.10
N SER A 77 1.17 -1.68 13.19
CA SER A 77 1.58 -2.83 12.36
C SER A 77 1.74 -4.18 13.09
N SER A 78 1.31 -4.28 14.34
CA SER A 78 1.35 -5.50 15.15
C SER A 78 -0.03 -5.88 15.70
N LEU A 79 -0.22 -7.17 15.97
CA LEU A 79 -1.41 -7.71 16.61
C LEU A 79 -1.09 -8.12 18.06
N TYR A 80 -1.91 -7.64 18.99
CA TYR A 80 -1.75 -7.85 20.43
C TYR A 80 -2.92 -8.65 20.98
N TYR A 81 -2.66 -9.48 21.99
CA TYR A 81 -3.67 -10.26 22.68
C TYR A 81 -3.41 -10.22 24.18
N ILE A 82 -4.43 -9.89 24.96
CA ILE A 82 -4.39 -9.97 26.42
C ILE A 82 -5.05 -11.27 26.86
N SER A 83 -4.26 -12.12 27.53
CA SER A 83 -4.77 -13.35 28.14
C SER A 83 -5.82 -13.05 29.23
N THR A 84 -6.87 -13.86 29.26
CA THR A 84 -7.83 -13.89 30.37
C THR A 84 -7.42 -14.86 31.48
N GLU A 85 -6.38 -15.67 31.25
CA GLU A 85 -5.85 -16.64 32.20
C GLU A 85 -4.61 -16.10 32.90
N ASP A 86 -4.52 -16.34 34.21
CA ASP A 86 -3.36 -16.04 35.02
C ASP A 86 -2.37 -17.22 34.97
N LYS A 87 -1.17 -16.95 34.47
CA LYS A 87 -0.08 -17.92 34.26
C LYS A 87 1.22 -17.32 34.78
N ASN A 88 2.23 -18.14 35.06
CA ASN A 88 3.58 -17.59 35.28
C ASN A 88 4.21 -17.13 33.94
N TRP A 89 5.37 -16.46 33.99
CA TRP A 89 6.01 -15.92 32.79
C TRP A 89 6.29 -17.01 31.72
N THR A 90 6.83 -18.15 32.14
CA THR A 90 7.19 -19.27 31.25
C THR A 90 5.95 -19.86 30.57
N GLU A 91 4.90 -20.11 31.34
CA GLU A 91 3.62 -20.62 30.83
C GLU A 91 2.92 -19.62 29.90
N SER A 92 2.98 -18.34 30.24
CA SER A 92 2.41 -17.25 29.42
C SER A 92 3.11 -17.18 28.07
N ARG A 93 4.45 -17.26 28.06
CA ARG A 93 5.23 -17.31 26.82
C ARG A 93 4.88 -18.52 25.96
N GLN A 94 4.74 -19.68 26.59
CA GLN A 94 4.33 -20.89 25.88
C GLN A 94 2.93 -20.75 25.29
N ASP A 95 1.99 -20.09 25.98
CA ASP A 95 0.66 -19.80 25.48
C ASP A 95 0.69 -18.88 24.25
N CYS A 96 1.46 -17.79 24.29
CA CYS A 96 1.67 -16.90 23.14
C CYS A 96 2.20 -17.68 21.93
N ARG A 97 3.20 -18.55 22.14
CA ARG A 97 3.79 -19.37 21.07
C ARG A 97 2.83 -20.39 20.47
N LYS A 98 1.97 -21.01 21.28
CA LYS A 98 0.90 -21.90 20.79
C LYS A 98 -0.10 -21.16 19.90
N ARG A 99 -0.24 -19.84 20.07
CA ARG A 99 -1.10 -18.97 19.25
C ARG A 99 -0.39 -18.39 18.02
N GLY A 100 0.89 -18.71 17.80
CA GLY A 100 1.69 -18.16 16.70
C GLY A 100 2.29 -16.78 16.98
N ALA A 101 2.38 -16.37 18.25
CA ALA A 101 2.99 -15.11 18.69
C ALA A 101 4.09 -15.34 19.74
N ASP A 102 4.64 -14.29 20.34
CA ASP A 102 5.49 -14.35 21.54
C ASP A 102 5.06 -13.22 22.51
N LEU A 103 5.59 -13.20 23.73
CA LEU A 103 5.31 -12.08 24.65
C LEU A 103 5.87 -10.78 24.08
N VAL A 104 5.15 -9.67 24.28
CA VAL A 104 5.47 -8.38 23.65
C VAL A 104 6.85 -7.85 24.04
N ILE A 105 7.63 -7.43 23.05
CA ILE A 105 8.82 -6.58 23.22
C ILE A 105 8.37 -5.16 22.98
N ILE A 106 8.68 -4.25 23.91
CA ILE A 106 8.27 -2.85 23.81
C ILE A 106 9.42 -2.06 23.19
N ASN A 107 9.20 -1.53 21.99
CA ASN A 107 10.24 -0.87 21.17
C ASN A 107 10.08 0.66 21.09
N SER A 108 8.98 1.21 21.60
CA SER A 108 8.77 2.66 21.60
C SER A 108 7.93 3.15 22.77
N THR A 109 8.00 4.44 23.06
CA THR A 109 7.17 5.10 24.09
C THR A 109 5.69 4.99 23.76
N GLU A 110 5.33 5.10 22.47
CA GLU A 110 3.94 4.98 22.02
C GLU A 110 3.40 3.56 22.22
N GLU A 111 4.23 2.55 22.00
CA GLU A 111 3.88 1.15 22.29
C GLU A 111 3.72 0.93 23.80
N GLN A 112 4.61 1.48 24.63
CA GLN A 112 4.48 1.45 26.08
C GLN A 112 3.14 2.05 26.55
N GLU A 113 2.82 3.26 26.07
CA GLU A 113 1.55 3.93 26.40
C GLU A 113 0.32 3.14 25.94
N PHE A 114 0.40 2.53 24.76
CA PHE A 114 -0.67 1.69 24.23
C PHE A 114 -0.90 0.47 25.12
N ILE A 115 0.16 -0.25 25.51
CA ILE A 115 0.07 -1.41 26.40
C ILE A 115 -0.46 -1.01 27.78
N ASP A 116 -0.05 0.15 28.31
CA ASP A 116 -0.53 0.65 29.61
C ASP A 116 -2.03 0.97 29.62
N LYS A 117 -2.54 1.57 28.53
CA LYS A 117 -3.98 1.78 28.34
C LYS A 117 -4.69 0.44 28.19
N LEU A 118 -4.13 -0.47 27.39
CA LEU A 118 -4.75 -1.73 27.04
C LEU A 118 -4.91 -2.67 28.25
N ARG A 119 -3.89 -2.77 29.11
CA ARG A 119 -3.95 -3.61 30.32
C ARG A 119 -4.92 -3.10 31.38
N SER A 120 -5.41 -1.85 31.28
CA SER A 120 -6.40 -1.26 32.20
C SER A 120 -6.04 -1.48 33.68
N SER A 121 -4.79 -1.15 34.03
CA SER A 121 -4.21 -1.33 35.37
C SER A 121 -4.01 -2.78 35.85
N ARG A 122 -4.33 -3.79 35.03
CA ARG A 122 -3.98 -5.18 35.34
C ARG A 122 -2.47 -5.39 35.22
N ALA A 123 -1.93 -6.29 36.04
CA ALA A 123 -0.61 -6.84 35.85
C ALA A 123 -0.68 -7.87 34.72
N VAL A 124 0.17 -7.71 33.70
CA VAL A 124 0.26 -8.61 32.55
C VAL A 124 1.73 -8.94 32.31
N TRP A 125 2.00 -10.17 31.88
CA TRP A 125 3.36 -10.53 31.47
C TRP A 125 3.70 -9.90 30.13
N ILE A 126 4.90 -9.35 30.05
CA ILE A 126 5.55 -8.88 28.82
C ILE A 126 6.79 -9.73 28.54
N GLY A 127 7.43 -9.50 27.39
CA GLY A 127 8.59 -10.27 26.95
C GLY A 127 9.86 -10.03 27.76
N LEU A 128 9.83 -9.12 28.73
CA LEU A 128 10.95 -8.80 29.60
C LEU A 128 11.05 -9.80 30.75
N ASN A 129 12.23 -10.39 30.95
CA ASN A 129 12.51 -11.30 32.06
C ASN A 129 13.95 -11.14 32.56
N ASN A 130 14.17 -11.33 33.85
CA ASN A 130 15.51 -11.33 34.44
C ASN A 130 16.11 -12.74 34.32
N ARG A 131 17.09 -12.90 33.43
CA ARG A 131 17.83 -14.15 33.24
C ARG A 131 19.25 -13.93 33.73
N GLU A 132 19.63 -14.68 34.76
CA GLU A 132 21.00 -14.70 35.30
C GLU A 132 21.50 -13.33 35.78
N GLY A 133 20.59 -12.47 36.26
CA GLY A 133 20.93 -11.13 36.76
C GLY A 133 20.81 -10.02 35.71
N GLU A 134 20.49 -10.35 34.46
CA GLU A 134 20.32 -9.39 33.37
C GLU A 134 18.86 -9.37 32.88
N TRP A 135 18.31 -8.17 32.72
CA TRP A 135 17.00 -7.98 32.08
C TRP A 135 17.12 -8.16 30.57
N LYS A 136 16.46 -9.20 30.05
CA LYS A 136 16.47 -9.57 28.63
C LYS A 136 15.05 -9.72 28.09
N TRP A 137 14.87 -9.32 26.85
CA TRP A 137 13.66 -9.56 26.09
C TRP A 137 13.57 -11.01 25.61
N VAL A 138 12.44 -11.38 25.02
CA VAL A 138 12.20 -12.74 24.50
C VAL A 138 13.07 -13.08 23.29
N ASP A 139 13.61 -12.08 22.58
CA ASP A 139 14.57 -12.21 21.47
C ASP A 139 16.04 -12.19 21.91
N ASP A 140 16.28 -12.28 23.22
CA ASP A 140 17.59 -12.28 23.86
C ASP A 140 18.36 -10.95 23.78
N THR A 141 17.71 -9.86 23.35
CA THR A 141 18.27 -8.50 23.48
C THR A 141 18.21 -8.02 24.92
N THR A 142 19.25 -7.30 25.36
CA THR A 142 19.30 -6.70 26.71
C THR A 142 18.45 -5.44 26.76
N LEU A 143 17.79 -5.19 27.90
CA LEU A 143 17.08 -3.94 28.14
C LEU A 143 18.05 -2.75 28.07
N ILE A 144 17.83 -1.84 27.12
CA ILE A 144 18.54 -0.56 27.05
C ILE A 144 17.77 0.44 27.89
N THR A 145 18.37 0.90 28.99
CA THR A 145 17.87 2.05 29.75
C THR A 145 18.45 3.33 29.13
N GLY A 146 17.65 4.03 28.33
CA GLY A 146 17.97 5.34 27.77
C GLY A 146 17.32 6.47 28.55
#